data_AF-Q9ZA97-F1
#
_entry.id   AF-Q9ZA97-F1
#
_cell.length_a   1.000
_cell.length_b   1.000
_cell.length_c   1.000
_cell.angle_alpha   90.00
_cell.angle_beta   90.00
_cell.angle_gamma   90.00
#
_symmetry.space_group_name_H-M   'P 1'
#
loop_
_entity.id
_entity.type
_entity.pdbx_description
1 polymer ?
#
loop_
_entity_poly.entity_id
_entity_poly.type
_entity_poly.pdbx_seq_one_letter_code
_entity_poly.pdbx_strand_id
1 'polypeptide(L)'
;MFATIDPIALRLGPISIHWYAICIVSGLLLAVYLAQRWAPEKGIDPENILDFILLAFPIAIVGARLYYVIFQWSYYSQNPSEIFAIWNGGIAIYGGLIAGAAVLYWFAKRHAIAVLDFLDIAAPGVMIAQSIGRWGNFINQEA
;
A
#
# COMPACT_ATOMS: atom_id res chain seq x y z
N MET A 1 -23.22 3.33 25.15
CA MET A 1 -22.03 2.46 25.15
C MET A 1 -21.98 1.80 23.78
N PHE A 2 -21.18 2.33 22.86
CA PHE A 2 -21.04 1.70 21.53
C PHE A 2 -20.40 0.32 21.73
N ALA A 3 -20.97 -0.71 21.14
CA ALA A 3 -20.39 -2.05 21.17
C ALA A 3 -18.99 -1.97 20.53
N THR A 4 -17.98 -2.40 21.27
CA THR A 4 -16.60 -2.51 20.76
C THR A 4 -16.60 -3.53 19.62
N ILE A 5 -16.36 -3.05 18.40
CA ILE A 5 -16.25 -3.92 17.22
C ILE A 5 -14.95 -4.71 17.36
N ASP A 6 -15.01 -6.04 17.20
CA ASP A 6 -13.82 -6.89 17.19
C ASP A 6 -12.99 -6.54 15.93
N PRO A 7 -11.72 -6.11 16.06
CA PRO A 7 -10.87 -5.79 14.91
C PRO A 7 -10.54 -7.02 14.05
N ILE A 8 -10.74 -8.23 14.58
CA ILE A 8 -10.47 -9.49 13.88
C ILE A 8 -11.72 -9.92 13.11
N ALA A 9 -11.61 -9.96 11.79
CA ALA A 9 -12.67 -10.40 10.88
C ALA A 9 -12.78 -11.93 10.81
N LEU A 10 -11.63 -12.62 10.78
CA LEU A 10 -11.58 -14.08 10.67
C LEU A 10 -10.37 -14.63 11.44
N ARG A 11 -10.58 -15.69 12.21
CA ARG A 11 -9.51 -16.46 12.87
C ARG A 11 -9.36 -17.81 12.19
N LEU A 12 -8.17 -18.07 11.64
CA LEU A 12 -7.77 -19.34 11.03
C LEU A 12 -6.64 -19.93 11.89
N GLY A 13 -7.01 -20.55 13.01
CA GLY A 13 -6.04 -21.06 13.99
C GLY A 13 -5.17 -19.93 14.56
N PRO A 14 -3.82 -19.98 14.40
CA PRO A 14 -2.93 -18.92 14.89
C PRO A 14 -2.95 -17.65 14.02
N ILE A 15 -3.54 -17.70 12.82
CA ILE A 15 -3.58 -16.57 11.90
C ILE A 15 -4.88 -15.79 12.11
N SER A 16 -4.75 -14.49 12.40
CA SER A 16 -5.88 -13.58 12.54
C SER A 16 -5.91 -12.57 11.39
N ILE A 17 -6.99 -12.57 10.63
CA ILE A 17 -7.25 -11.60 9.57
C ILE A 17 -8.01 -10.43 10.16
N HIS A 18 -7.44 -9.24 10.07
CA HIS A 18 -8.03 -8.01 10.59
C HIS A 18 -8.92 -7.35 9.54
N TRP A 19 -10.01 -6.71 9.97
CA TRP A 19 -10.84 -5.88 9.09
C TRP A 19 -10.04 -4.81 8.37
N TYR A 20 -9.06 -4.23 9.06
CA TYR A 20 -8.11 -3.28 8.51
C TYR A 20 -7.42 -3.79 7.23
N ALA A 21 -6.93 -5.03 7.26
CA ALA A 21 -6.27 -5.65 6.11
C ALA A 21 -7.24 -5.88 4.95
N ILE A 22 -8.47 -6.30 5.25
CA ILE A 22 -9.53 -6.48 4.24
C ILE A 22 -9.83 -5.16 3.55
N CYS A 23 -10.04 -4.07 4.31
CA CYS A 23 -10.29 -2.75 3.76
C CYS A 23 -9.15 -2.28 2.83
N ILE A 24 -7.89 -2.45 3.26
CA ILE A 24 -6.73 -2.06 2.44
C ILE A 24 -6.68 -2.87 1.14
N VAL A 25 -6.80 -4.20 1.21
CA VAL A 25 -6.72 -5.07 0.03
C VAL A 25 -7.89 -4.78 -0.92
N SER A 26 -9.11 -4.63 -0.42
CA SER A 26 -10.26 -4.25 -1.24
C SER A 26 -10.07 -2.89 -1.92
N GLY A 27 -9.55 -1.90 -1.18
CA GLY A 27 -9.23 -0.59 -1.74
C GLY A 27 -8.16 -0.64 -2.83
N LEU A 28 -7.11 -1.44 -2.62
CA LEU A 28 -6.06 -1.68 -3.61
C LEU A 28 -6.61 -2.33 -4.89
N LEU A 29 -7.37 -3.42 -4.75
CA LEU A 29 -7.95 -4.13 -5.88
C LEU A 29 -8.87 -3.23 -6.72
N LEU A 30 -9.68 -2.41 -6.06
CA LEU A 30 -10.56 -1.46 -6.73
C LEU A 30 -9.77 -0.35 -7.43
N ALA A 31 -8.70 0.16 -6.81
CA ALA A 31 -7.82 1.15 -7.41
C ALA A 31 -7.14 0.60 -8.68
N VAL A 32 -6.63 -0.63 -8.63
CA VAL A 32 -6.02 -1.30 -9.78
C VAL A 32 -7.05 -1.53 -10.89
N TYR A 33 -8.23 -2.03 -10.55
CA TYR A 33 -9.31 -2.24 -11.51
C TYR A 33 -9.71 -0.95 -12.25
N LEU A 34 -9.85 0.16 -11.51
CA LEU A 34 -10.21 1.45 -12.11
C LEU A 34 -9.07 1.99 -12.98
N ALA A 35 -7.82 1.91 -12.52
CA ALA A 35 -6.67 2.32 -13.31
C ALA A 35 -6.54 1.50 -14.59
N GLN A 36 -6.75 0.18 -14.55
CA GLN A 36 -6.79 -0.67 -15.75
C GLN A 36 -7.90 -0.28 -16.72
N ARG A 37 -9.08 0.06 -16.19
CA ARG A 37 -10.22 0.47 -16.99
C ARG A 37 -9.97 1.78 -17.75
N TRP A 38 -9.28 2.73 -17.13
CA TRP A 38 -9.00 4.05 -17.73
C TRP A 38 -7.65 4.11 -18.47
N ALA A 39 -6.75 3.14 -18.29
CA ALA A 39 -5.46 3.09 -18.96
C ALA A 39 -5.54 3.28 -20.49
N PRO A 40 -6.49 2.65 -21.22
CA PRO A 40 -6.59 2.82 -22.68
C PRO A 40 -6.93 4.25 -23.10
N GLU A 41 -7.64 5.03 -22.27
CA GLU A 41 -7.97 6.44 -22.56
C GLU A 41 -6.70 7.33 -22.61
N LYS A 42 -5.63 6.87 -21.96
CA LYS A 42 -4.31 7.52 -21.97
C LYS A 42 -3.29 6.81 -22.86
N GLY A 43 -3.71 5.82 -23.65
CA GLY A 43 -2.81 5.01 -24.48
C GLY A 43 -1.88 4.09 -23.67
N ILE A 44 -2.24 3.77 -22.43
CA ILE A 44 -1.50 2.86 -21.56
C ILE A 44 -2.10 1.46 -21.68
N ASP A 45 -1.26 0.45 -21.86
CA ASP A 45 -1.69 -0.95 -21.80
C ASP A 45 -2.22 -1.29 -20.38
N PRO A 46 -3.47 -1.78 -20.23
CA PRO A 46 -4.00 -2.23 -18.95
C PRO A 46 -3.14 -3.28 -18.24
N GLU A 47 -2.39 -4.10 -18.97
CA GLU A 47 -1.47 -5.09 -18.37
C GLU A 47 -0.33 -4.40 -17.62
N ASN A 48 0.16 -3.26 -18.13
CA ASN A 48 1.21 -2.48 -17.47
C ASN A 48 0.78 -2.00 -16.07
N ILE A 49 -0.51 -1.80 -15.80
CA ILE A 49 -1.00 -1.41 -14.47
C ILE A 49 -0.83 -2.56 -13.48
N LEU A 50 -1.14 -3.80 -13.91
CA LEU A 50 -0.97 -4.99 -13.10
C LEU A 50 0.50 -5.28 -12.86
N ASP A 51 1.32 -5.21 -13.91
CA ASP A 51 2.77 -5.39 -13.81
C ASP A 51 3.40 -4.34 -12.88
N PHE A 52 2.97 -3.09 -13.00
CA PHE A 52 3.40 -2.02 -12.11
C PHE A 52 3.05 -2.34 -10.66
N ILE A 53 1.80 -2.70 -10.34
CA ILE A 53 1.41 -2.88 -8.94
C ILE A 53 2.06 -4.12 -8.31
N LEU A 54 2.24 -5.19 -9.08
CA LEU A 54 2.94 -6.39 -8.63
C LEU A 54 4.41 -6.11 -8.29
N LEU A 55 5.04 -5.16 -8.97
CA LEU A 55 6.40 -4.71 -8.67
C LEU A 55 6.43 -3.65 -7.55
N ALA A 56 5.59 -2.64 -7.65
CA ALA A 56 5.61 -1.46 -6.78
C ALA A 56 5.14 -1.76 -5.36
N PHE A 57 4.14 -2.64 -5.18
CA PHE A 57 3.57 -2.91 -3.87
C PHE A 57 4.57 -3.57 -2.91
N PRO A 58 5.31 -4.64 -3.28
CA PRO A 58 6.37 -5.19 -2.43
C PRO A 58 7.50 -4.19 -2.15
N ILE A 59 7.94 -3.44 -3.16
CA ILE A 59 9.01 -2.45 -3.00
C ILE A 59 8.57 -1.30 -2.08
N ALA A 60 7.32 -0.87 -2.14
CA ALA A 60 6.76 0.13 -1.24
C ALA A 60 6.76 -0.36 0.21
N ILE A 61 6.43 -1.63 0.47
CA ILE A 61 6.52 -2.20 1.83
C ILE A 61 7.96 -2.18 2.34
N VAL A 62 8.92 -2.57 1.50
CA VAL A 62 10.36 -2.52 1.84
C VAL A 62 10.79 -1.08 2.12
N GLY A 63 10.42 -0.12 1.27
CA GLY A 63 10.72 1.30 1.47
C GLY A 63 10.12 1.85 2.75
N ALA A 64 8.87 1.49 3.06
CA ALA A 64 8.18 1.90 4.27
C ALA A 64 8.85 1.36 5.54
N ARG A 65 9.35 0.12 5.49
CA ARG A 65 10.13 -0.48 6.58
C ARG A 65 11.49 0.18 6.74
N LEU A 66 12.24 0.34 5.64
CA LEU A 66 13.56 0.98 5.67
C LEU A 66 13.51 2.40 6.22
N TYR A 67 12.52 3.18 5.78
CA TYR A 67 12.32 4.54 6.29
C TYR A 67 12.08 4.52 7.81
N TYR A 68 11.20 3.64 8.30
CA TYR A 68 10.96 3.52 9.75
C TYR A 68 12.24 3.17 10.53
N VAL A 69 13.01 2.20 10.03
CA VAL A 69 14.27 1.74 10.65
C VAL A 69 15.31 2.86 10.70
N ILE A 70 15.45 3.64 9.62
CA ILE A 70 16.39 4.78 9.55
C ILE A 70 16.03 5.83 10.62
N PHE A 71 14.74 6.14 10.79
CA PHE A 71 14.31 7.13 11.79
C PHE A 71 14.33 6.60 13.22
N GLN A 72 14.30 5.27 13.41
CA GLN A 72 14.42 4.60 14.71
C GLN A 72 15.80 3.93 14.88
N TRP A 73 16.85 4.49 14.26
CA TRP A 73 18.16 3.84 14.19
C TRP A 73 18.80 3.59 15.56
N SER A 74 18.54 4.44 16.55
CA SER A 74 19.03 4.24 17.92
C SER A 74 18.58 2.90 18.52
N TYR A 75 17.38 2.43 18.17
CA TYR A 75 16.85 1.13 18.57
C TYR A 75 17.40 0.00 17.70
N TYR A 76 17.34 0.15 16.37
CA TYR A 76 17.68 -0.93 15.45
C TYR A 76 19.18 -1.21 15.33
N SER A 77 20.04 -0.24 15.64
CA SER A 77 21.49 -0.46 15.77
C SER A 77 21.84 -1.43 16.89
N GLN A 78 20.99 -1.54 17.92
CA GLN A 78 21.13 -2.50 19.02
C GLN A 78 20.40 -3.82 18.75
N ASN A 79 19.39 -3.81 17.86
CA ASN A 79 18.55 -4.96 17.52
C ASN A 79 18.49 -5.21 16.01
N PRO A 80 19.62 -5.54 15.35
CA PRO A 80 19.68 -5.64 13.89
C PRO A 80 18.83 -6.76 13.30
N SER A 81 18.57 -7.83 14.06
CA SER A 81 17.68 -8.93 13.65
C SER A 81 16.22 -8.48 13.48
N GLU A 82 15.80 -7.46 14.22
CA GLU A 82 14.43 -6.95 14.17
C GLU A 82 14.16 -6.07 12.94
N ILE A 83 15.19 -5.65 12.20
CA ILE A 83 15.03 -4.82 10.98
C ILE A 83 14.07 -5.48 9.98
N PHE A 84 14.09 -6.80 9.86
CA PHE A 84 13.24 -7.55 8.93
C PHE A 84 11.90 -7.99 9.52
N ALA A 85 11.68 -7.81 10.82
CA ALA A 85 10.49 -8.28 11.53
C ALA A 85 9.29 -7.35 11.31
N ILE A 86 8.77 -7.31 10.07
CA ILE A 86 7.63 -6.46 9.68
C ILE A 86 6.33 -6.83 10.40
N TRP A 87 6.21 -8.06 10.92
CA TRP A 87 5.06 -8.51 11.70
C TRP A 87 4.99 -7.89 13.10
N ASN A 88 6.09 -7.30 13.59
CA ASN A 88 6.09 -6.52 14.83
C ASN A 88 5.60 -5.07 14.61
N GLY A 89 5.15 -4.73 13.40
CA GLY A 89 4.79 -3.37 13.01
C GLY A 89 5.99 -2.53 12.59
N GLY A 90 5.90 -1.21 12.76
CA GLY A 90 6.97 -0.27 12.40
C GLY A 90 7.12 -0.08 10.89
N ILE A 91 6.04 0.42 10.27
CA ILE A 91 5.98 0.78 8.85
C ILE A 91 5.66 2.27 8.77
N ALA A 92 6.41 3.02 7.99
CA ALA A 92 6.19 4.45 7.79
C ALA A 92 5.71 4.75 6.36
N ILE A 93 4.55 5.40 6.23
CA ILE A 93 3.93 5.70 4.92
C ILE A 93 4.86 6.48 3.99
N TYR A 94 5.67 7.39 4.54
CA TYR A 94 6.62 8.20 3.77
C TYR A 94 7.60 7.35 2.97
N GLY A 95 8.14 6.29 3.58
CA GLY A 95 9.05 5.38 2.89
C GLY A 95 8.37 4.61 1.75
N GLY A 96 7.11 4.22 1.95
CA GLY A 96 6.31 3.58 0.91
C GLY A 96 6.01 4.51 -0.26
N LEU A 97 5.69 5.77 0.02
CA LEU A 97 5.44 6.79 -1.00
C LEU A 97 6.70 7.11 -1.82
N ILE A 98 7.84 7.29 -1.15
CA ILE A 98 9.12 7.56 -1.81
C ILE A 98 9.52 6.38 -2.71
N ALA A 99 9.47 5.15 -2.18
CA ALA A 99 9.81 3.96 -2.94
C ALA A 99 8.83 3.71 -4.10
N GLY A 100 7.52 3.87 -3.86
CA GLY A 100 6.50 3.75 -4.90
C GLY A 100 6.67 4.78 -6.02
N ALA A 101 6.96 6.04 -5.67
CA ALA A 101 7.22 7.10 -6.66
C ALA A 101 8.48 6.81 -7.49
N ALA A 102 9.54 6.29 -6.86
CA ALA A 102 10.76 5.89 -7.56
C ALA A 102 10.50 4.73 -8.53
N VAL A 103 9.73 3.71 -8.11
CA VAL A 103 9.34 2.60 -8.99
C VAL A 103 8.46 3.10 -10.13
N LEU A 104 7.50 3.99 -9.87
CA LEU A 104 6.64 4.58 -10.91
C LEU A 104 7.47 5.30 -11.96
N TYR A 105 8.39 6.17 -11.53
CA TYR A 105 9.26 6.90 -12.45
C TYR A 105 10.10 5.95 -13.31
N TRP A 106 10.71 4.94 -12.70
CA TRP A 106 11.51 3.95 -13.42
C TRP A 106 10.68 3.09 -14.39
N PHE A 107 9.52 2.60 -13.94
CA PHE A 107 8.63 1.75 -14.71
C PHE A 107 8.03 2.51 -15.90
N ALA A 108 7.50 3.71 -15.65
CA ALA A 108 6.93 4.55 -16.70
C ALA A 108 7.95 4.87 -17.79
N LYS A 109 9.21 5.18 -17.40
CA LYS A 109 10.30 5.40 -18.34
C LYS A 109 10.63 4.15 -19.17
N ARG A 110 10.62 2.96 -18.56
CA ARG A 110 10.88 1.68 -19.25
C ARG A 110 9.80 1.31 -20.27
N HIS A 111 8.55 1.65 -19.98
CA HIS A 111 7.39 1.32 -20.81
C HIS A 111 6.95 2.49 -21.72
N ALA A 112 7.75 3.56 -21.80
CA ALA A 112 7.44 4.78 -22.56
C ALA A 112 6.07 5.42 -22.20
N ILE A 113 5.66 5.28 -20.94
CA ILE A 113 4.44 5.88 -20.40
C ILE A 113 4.77 7.26 -19.82
N ALA A 114 3.96 8.26 -20.09
CA ALA A 114 4.06 9.54 -19.41
C ALA A 114 3.64 9.40 -17.94
N VAL A 115 4.52 9.78 -17.01
CA VAL A 115 4.27 9.67 -15.56
C VAL A 115 2.98 10.38 -15.15
N LEU A 116 2.71 11.55 -15.74
CA LEU A 116 1.48 12.31 -15.45
C LEU A 116 0.22 11.56 -15.90
N ASP A 117 0.24 10.93 -17.07
CA ASP A 117 -0.90 10.14 -17.54
C ASP A 117 -1.16 8.93 -16.64
N PHE A 118 -0.10 8.29 -16.14
CA PHE A 118 -0.23 7.22 -15.15
C PHE A 118 -0.83 7.75 -13.84
N LEU A 119 -0.39 8.91 -13.37
CA LEU A 119 -0.92 9.53 -12.16
C LEU A 119 -2.39 9.94 -12.32
N ASP A 120 -2.79 10.44 -13.49
CA ASP A 120 -4.18 10.83 -13.78
C ASP A 120 -5.14 9.64 -13.63
N ILE A 121 -4.76 8.46 -14.13
CA ILE A 121 -5.60 7.25 -14.01
C ILE A 121 -5.53 6.62 -12.60
N ALA A 122 -4.42 6.81 -11.88
CA ALA A 122 -4.22 6.23 -10.55
C ALA A 122 -4.88 7.07 -9.44
N ALA A 123 -4.90 8.40 -9.57
CA ALA A 123 -5.34 9.32 -8.52
C ALA A 123 -6.76 9.05 -7.99
N PRO A 124 -7.79 8.80 -8.83
CA PRO A 124 -9.12 8.49 -8.31
C PRO A 124 -9.15 7.16 -7.56
N GLY A 125 -8.39 6.15 -8.03
CA GLY A 125 -8.22 4.88 -7.33
C GLY A 125 -7.60 5.05 -5.95
N VAL A 126 -6.58 5.91 -5.82
CA VAL A 126 -5.96 6.23 -4.53
C VAL A 126 -6.96 6.89 -3.58
N MET A 127 -7.77 7.84 -4.06
CA MET A 127 -8.80 8.48 -3.23
C MET A 127 -9.82 7.46 -2.69
N ILE A 128 -10.25 6.52 -3.54
CA ILE A 128 -11.16 5.45 -3.14
C ILE A 128 -10.50 4.51 -2.12
N ALA A 129 -9.25 4.10 -2.36
CA ALA A 129 -8.50 3.25 -1.43
C ALA A 129 -8.33 3.92 -0.05
N GLN A 130 -8.02 5.21 -0.02
CA GLN A 130 -7.94 5.99 1.22
C GLN A 130 -9.29 6.05 1.94
N SER A 131 -10.37 6.26 1.19
CA SER A 131 -11.74 6.33 1.73
C SER A 131 -12.16 5.00 2.34
N ILE A 132 -11.87 3.88 1.68
CA ILE A 132 -12.12 2.53 2.22
C ILE A 132 -11.24 2.25 3.44
N GLY A 133 -9.96 2.65 3.40
CA GLY A 133 -9.04 2.49 4.53
C GLY A 133 -9.51 3.19 5.82
N ARG A 134 -10.25 4.30 5.70
CA ARG A 134 -10.84 4.98 6.88
C ARG A 134 -11.83 4.11 7.63
N TRP A 135 -12.56 3.22 6.95
CA TRP A 135 -13.44 2.25 7.62
C TRP A 135 -12.65 1.22 8.42
N GLY A 136 -11.46 0.83 7.93
CA GLY A 136 -10.53 0.00 8.69
C GLY A 136 -10.07 0.69 9.98
N ASN A 137 -9.70 1.97 9.90
CA ASN A 137 -9.31 2.76 11.08
C ASN A 137 -10.47 2.86 12.10
N PHE A 138 -11.69 3.08 11.61
CA PHE A 138 -12.89 3.15 12.44
C PHE A 138 -13.13 1.84 13.20
N ILE A 139 -12.98 0.69 12.54
CA ILE A 139 -13.11 -0.63 13.17
C ILE A 139 -12.00 -0.87 14.19
N ASN A 140 -10.77 -0.48 13.89
CA ASN A 140 -9.63 -0.56 14.81
C ASN A 140 -9.68 0.45 15.97
N GLN A 141 -10.62 1.42 15.94
CA GLN A 141 -10.70 2.53 16.91
C GLN A 141 -9.43 3.40 16.94
N GLU A 142 -8.76 3.52 15.79
CA GLU A 142 -7.60 4.40 15.58
C GLU A 142 -8.01 5.81 15.11
N ALA A 143 -9.31 6.11 15.08
CA ALA A 143 -9.91 7.35 14.59
C ALA A 143 -10.85 7.99 15.62
#